data_AF-A0A147F4W3-F1
#
_entry.id   AF-A0A147F4W3-F1
#
_cell.length_a   1.000
_cell.length_b   1.000
_cell.length_c   1.000
_cell.angle_alpha   90.00
_cell.angle_beta   90.00
_cell.angle_gamma   90.00
#
_symmetry.space_group_name_H-M   'P 1'
#
loop_
_entity.id
_entity.type
_entity.pdbx_description
1 polymer ?
#
loop_
_entity_poly.entity_id
_entity_poly.type
_entity_poly.pdbx_seq_one_letter_code
_entity_poly.pdbx_strand_id
1 'polypeptide(L)'
;MPLIKVTAKALDLATSAVPIQATVKVQAWDSNGPLADVRGDKVVFGVLITVEPEPEAVEIFVPLAPTDGSFCYRWEVSIWSRTYKLVRFTSVPDVDHDVPFSALPRVDEKTFQPTPDVLAAWETVRTETNLARDTSITAAGEAEGHARDAADFAGAAAGSAGSAASSAGDAAGSASSAAGSAGDAAGFAAAASESAGQASGAAGRAGDFASAAAESERKVGLSASAAATSAGTANTKAGEAATSAGQAGQAKTAAEAARDLALAGQFAGSDLGGSNTSLDTMLTPGVFYQTRAAQATLANKYPAAGLKGVLIVTRATGAFSEQLFIGEGGFGYYIRTGTSTAWTAWAFIPTQKVDVTVGRRIFTRDDYNNRDQMIFGDTGRRQFVTADMLNGVTGSWAVRRNGYTVTIEGTPAPQTDIPAGSAVAFGVVPAGFRPTMVNMRQPFRTSSSTVMQGIMIASSTFEISLYAFQNYTVNQGPTPFSLTFQTVDTWPASPLPGAALGVIPVN
;
A
#
# COMPACT_ATOMS: atom_id res chain seq x y z
N MET A 1 6.73 -135.10 -20.49
CA MET A 1 7.83 -136.06 -20.75
C MET A 1 8.11 -135.98 -22.24
N PRO A 2 9.34 -135.65 -22.65
CA PRO A 2 9.70 -135.60 -24.06
C PRO A 2 9.45 -136.98 -24.69
N LEU A 3 8.72 -136.98 -25.80
CA LEU A 3 8.53 -138.15 -26.63
C LEU A 3 9.68 -138.20 -27.63
N ILE A 4 10.53 -139.21 -27.49
CA ILE A 4 11.63 -139.39 -28.43
C ILE A 4 11.09 -140.11 -29.65
N LYS A 5 11.13 -139.41 -30.77
CA LYS A 5 10.74 -139.94 -32.06
C LYS A 5 11.87 -140.80 -32.60
N VAL A 6 11.65 -142.11 -32.61
CA VAL A 6 12.59 -143.10 -33.14
C VAL A 6 12.02 -143.68 -34.43
N THR A 7 12.82 -143.60 -35.48
CA THR A 7 12.52 -144.25 -36.75
C THR A 7 13.73 -145.06 -37.18
N ALA A 8 13.58 -146.38 -37.24
CA ALA A 8 14.62 -147.26 -37.77
C ALA A 8 14.44 -147.39 -39.29
N LYS A 9 15.44 -146.91 -40.05
CA LYS A 9 15.48 -147.10 -41.49
C LYS A 9 16.81 -147.72 -41.87
N ALA A 10 16.80 -148.74 -42.73
CA ALA A 10 18.00 -149.11 -43.47
C ALA A 10 18.08 -148.23 -44.70
N LEU A 11 19.25 -147.65 -44.95
CA LEU A 11 19.55 -147.20 -46.30
C LEU A 11 19.86 -148.43 -47.15
N ASP A 12 18.99 -148.74 -48.12
CA ASP A 12 19.42 -149.53 -49.27
C ASP A 12 20.42 -148.68 -50.08
N LEU A 13 21.36 -149.34 -50.77
CA LEU A 13 22.36 -148.70 -51.65
C LEU A 13 21.71 -147.78 -52.71
N ALA A 14 20.40 -147.87 -52.92
CA ALA A 14 19.59 -147.00 -53.79
C ALA A 14 18.92 -145.80 -53.08
N THR A 15 19.44 -145.31 -51.94
CA THR A 15 19.10 -144.03 -51.26
C THR A 15 17.69 -143.87 -50.66
N SER A 16 16.77 -144.80 -50.90
CA SER A 16 15.48 -144.82 -50.22
C SER A 16 15.64 -145.50 -48.86
N ALA A 17 15.43 -144.75 -47.77
CA ALA A 17 15.49 -145.27 -46.42
C ALA A 17 14.24 -146.15 -46.17
N VAL A 18 14.40 -147.48 -46.22
CA VAL A 18 13.30 -148.45 -46.07
C VAL A 18 13.11 -148.75 -44.59
N PRO A 19 11.86 -148.75 -44.06
CA PRO A 19 11.57 -149.20 -42.70
C PRO A 19 12.09 -150.62 -42.50
N ILE A 20 12.78 -150.86 -41.39
CA ILE A 20 13.29 -152.18 -41.03
C ILE A 20 12.78 -152.57 -39.65
N GLN A 21 12.57 -153.87 -39.44
CA GLN A 21 12.42 -154.41 -38.09
C GLN A 21 13.74 -154.28 -37.33
N ALA A 22 13.70 -153.46 -36.29
CA ALA A 22 14.81 -153.24 -35.38
C ALA A 22 14.32 -153.31 -33.94
N THR A 23 14.92 -154.14 -33.11
CA THR A 23 14.70 -154.09 -31.68
C THR A 23 15.47 -152.88 -31.12
N VAL A 24 14.75 -151.88 -30.63
CA VAL A 24 15.33 -150.72 -29.95
C VAL A 24 15.21 -150.97 -28.45
N LYS A 25 16.35 -151.13 -27.80
CA LYS A 25 16.44 -151.21 -26.34
C LYS A 25 16.90 -149.87 -25.81
N VAL A 26 16.10 -149.28 -24.95
CA VAL A 26 16.42 -148.02 -24.29
C VAL A 26 16.48 -148.28 -22.81
N GLN A 27 17.60 -147.89 -22.21
CA GLN A 27 17.79 -148.03 -20.79
C GLN A 27 18.47 -146.78 -20.25
N ALA A 28 17.92 -146.24 -19.16
CA ALA A 28 18.62 -145.21 -18.39
C ALA A 28 19.91 -145.81 -17.83
N TRP A 29 21.00 -145.09 -17.96
CA TRP A 29 22.35 -145.52 -17.66
C TRP A 29 23.04 -144.43 -16.84
N ASP A 30 23.48 -144.77 -15.64
CA ASP A 30 24.37 -143.94 -14.86
C ASP A 30 25.84 -144.32 -15.11
N SER A 31 26.76 -143.67 -14.41
CA SER A 31 28.20 -143.86 -14.62
C SER A 31 28.70 -145.25 -14.21
N ASN A 32 27.89 -146.01 -13.47
CA ASN A 32 28.18 -147.34 -12.96
C ASN A 32 27.42 -148.46 -13.69
N GLY A 33 26.41 -148.15 -14.52
CA GLY A 33 25.66 -149.14 -15.28
C GLY A 33 24.20 -148.76 -15.53
N PRO A 34 23.32 -149.74 -15.80
CA PRO A 34 21.87 -149.52 -15.83
C PRO A 34 21.38 -148.85 -14.55
N LEU A 35 20.68 -147.72 -14.69
CA LEU A 35 20.19 -146.93 -13.57
C LEU A 35 19.25 -147.79 -12.70
N ALA A 36 19.58 -147.95 -11.43
CA ALA A 36 18.72 -148.63 -10.45
C ALA A 36 18.29 -147.62 -9.37
N ASP A 37 16.99 -147.41 -9.21
CA ASP A 37 16.41 -146.47 -8.24
C ASP A 37 15.94 -147.24 -6.99
N VAL A 38 16.40 -146.85 -5.80
CA VAL A 38 16.01 -147.49 -4.54
C VAL A 38 14.86 -146.70 -3.91
N ARG A 39 13.64 -147.25 -3.93
CA ARG A 39 12.45 -146.64 -3.32
C ARG A 39 12.04 -147.41 -2.08
N GLY A 40 12.45 -146.91 -0.92
CA GLY A 40 12.20 -147.57 0.36
C GLY A 40 13.01 -148.86 0.49
N ASP A 41 12.34 -149.97 0.73
CA ASP A 41 12.93 -151.31 0.86
C ASP A 41 13.06 -152.06 -0.49
N LYS A 42 12.76 -151.41 -1.62
CA LYS A 42 12.80 -152.02 -2.96
C LYS A 42 13.81 -151.32 -3.87
N VAL A 43 14.61 -152.10 -4.58
CA VAL A 43 15.43 -151.63 -5.71
C VAL A 43 14.62 -151.83 -7.00
N VAL A 44 14.27 -150.72 -7.65
CA VAL A 44 13.60 -150.69 -8.95
C VAL A 44 14.66 -150.48 -10.02
N PHE A 45 14.96 -151.53 -10.78
CA PHE A 45 15.84 -151.40 -11.94
C PHE A 45 15.15 -150.59 -13.03
N GLY A 46 15.90 -149.67 -13.64
CA GLY A 46 15.42 -148.80 -14.71
C GLY A 46 14.78 -149.63 -15.81
N VAL A 47 13.54 -149.26 -16.15
CA VAL A 47 12.71 -149.97 -17.11
C VAL A 47 13.50 -150.10 -18.41
N LEU A 48 13.85 -151.34 -18.78
CA LEU A 48 14.35 -151.63 -20.11
C LEU A 48 13.17 -151.55 -21.06
N ILE A 49 13.03 -150.41 -21.73
CA ILE A 49 12.01 -150.25 -22.75
C ILE A 49 12.55 -150.95 -23.99
N THR A 50 12.00 -152.13 -24.27
CA THR A 50 12.25 -152.83 -25.53
C THR A 50 11.08 -152.53 -26.45
N VAL A 51 11.38 -151.88 -27.56
CA VAL A 51 10.40 -151.58 -28.58
C VAL A 51 10.76 -152.35 -29.84
N GLU A 52 9.80 -153.12 -30.33
CA GLU A 52 9.87 -153.80 -31.62
C GLU A 52 8.88 -153.10 -32.55
N PRO A 53 9.34 -152.19 -33.43
CA PRO A 53 8.50 -151.62 -34.47
C PRO A 53 7.98 -152.74 -35.37
N GLU A 54 6.67 -152.78 -35.57
CA GLU A 54 6.10 -153.57 -36.67
C GLU A 54 6.65 -153.04 -38.00
N PRO A 55 6.88 -153.90 -39.01
CA PRO A 55 7.50 -153.50 -40.29
C PRO A 55 6.77 -152.35 -40.99
N GLU A 56 5.48 -152.18 -40.73
CA GLU A 56 4.60 -151.18 -41.34
C GLU A 56 4.32 -149.97 -40.42
N ALA A 57 4.75 -150.01 -39.15
CA ALA A 57 4.66 -148.88 -38.22
C ALA A 57 5.91 -147.99 -38.33
N VAL A 58 5.78 -146.86 -39.02
CA VAL A 58 6.92 -146.00 -39.42
C VAL A 58 7.51 -145.18 -38.26
N GLU A 59 6.79 -144.98 -37.17
CA GLU A 59 7.25 -144.11 -36.07
C GLU A 59 6.88 -144.67 -34.71
N ILE A 60 7.86 -144.67 -33.81
CA ILE A 60 7.62 -144.99 -32.40
C ILE A 60 8.05 -143.81 -31.56
N PHE A 61 7.16 -143.44 -30.65
CA PHE A 61 7.44 -142.47 -29.60
C PHE A 61 7.82 -143.22 -28.33
N VAL A 62 9.05 -143.01 -27.88
CA VAL A 62 9.52 -143.53 -26.60
C VAL A 62 9.45 -142.39 -25.58
N PRO A 63 8.50 -142.42 -24.62
CA PRO A 63 8.47 -141.44 -23.55
C PRO A 63 9.68 -141.67 -22.65
N LEU A 64 10.59 -140.69 -22.61
CA LEU A 64 11.75 -140.72 -21.73
C LEU A 64 11.67 -139.53 -20.76
N ALA A 65 12.25 -139.70 -19.58
CA ALA A 65 12.45 -138.57 -18.68
C ALA A 65 13.58 -137.69 -19.26
N PRO A 66 13.56 -136.38 -19.04
CA PRO A 66 14.73 -135.55 -19.30
C PRO A 66 15.93 -136.05 -18.50
N THR A 67 17.11 -136.01 -19.11
CA THR A 67 18.36 -136.27 -18.39
C THR A 67 18.82 -134.98 -17.72
N ASP A 68 19.14 -135.04 -16.44
CA ASP A 68 19.61 -133.90 -15.63
C ASP A 68 21.15 -133.83 -15.53
N GLY A 69 21.85 -134.64 -16.32
CA GLY A 69 23.31 -134.78 -16.26
C GLY A 69 23.81 -135.78 -15.23
N SER A 70 22.93 -136.42 -14.44
CA SER A 70 23.31 -137.52 -13.54
C SER A 70 23.23 -138.90 -14.20
N PHE A 71 22.52 -138.99 -15.32
CA PHE A 71 22.38 -140.20 -16.13
C PHE A 71 22.20 -139.83 -17.61
N CYS A 72 22.36 -140.81 -18.49
CA CYS A 72 22.03 -140.71 -19.90
C CYS A 72 21.16 -141.88 -20.32
N TYR A 73 20.64 -141.85 -21.54
CA TYR A 73 20.00 -143.02 -22.11
C TYR A 73 20.98 -143.75 -23.01
N ARG A 74 21.21 -145.02 -22.70
CA ARG A 74 21.88 -145.96 -23.61
C ARG A 74 20.83 -146.54 -24.54
N TRP A 75 21.02 -146.22 -25.81
CA TRP A 75 20.26 -146.76 -26.91
C TRP A 75 21.04 -147.91 -27.50
N GLU A 76 20.46 -149.09 -27.46
CA GLU A 76 20.96 -150.27 -28.13
C GLU A 76 19.98 -150.67 -29.23
N VAL A 77 20.32 -150.35 -30.47
CA VAL A 77 19.51 -150.68 -31.64
C VAL A 77 20.10 -151.91 -32.31
N SER A 78 19.33 -152.98 -32.38
CA SER A 78 19.72 -154.24 -33.03
C SER A 78 18.71 -154.59 -34.14
N ILE A 79 19.18 -155.04 -35.30
CA ILE A 79 18.30 -155.35 -36.44
C ILE A 79 18.21 -156.87 -36.64
N TRP A 80 17.01 -157.42 -36.89
CA TRP A 80 16.76 -158.87 -36.87
C TRP A 80 17.56 -159.66 -37.91
N SER A 81 17.90 -159.05 -39.06
CA SER A 81 18.46 -159.77 -40.19
C SER A 81 20.01 -159.85 -40.22
N ARG A 82 20.75 -159.15 -39.34
CA ARG A 82 22.24 -159.19 -39.25
C ARG A 82 22.74 -158.77 -37.86
N THR A 83 23.91 -159.24 -37.44
CA THR A 83 24.61 -159.02 -36.15
C THR A 83 24.98 -157.55 -35.80
N TYR A 84 24.38 -156.55 -36.45
CA TYR A 84 24.66 -155.13 -36.22
C TYR A 84 23.95 -154.61 -34.97
N LYS A 85 24.75 -154.00 -34.08
CA LYS A 85 24.30 -153.41 -32.81
C LYS A 85 24.87 -152.00 -32.69
N LEU A 86 24.02 -150.98 -32.79
CA LEU A 86 24.40 -149.59 -32.51
C LEU A 86 24.19 -149.35 -31.02
N VAL A 87 25.25 -148.96 -30.32
CA VAL A 87 25.17 -148.47 -28.94
C VAL A 87 25.47 -146.97 -28.96
N ARG A 88 24.54 -146.16 -28.47
CA ARG A 88 24.71 -144.71 -28.36
C ARG A 88 24.22 -144.23 -27.01
N PHE A 89 24.97 -143.31 -26.41
CA PHE A 89 24.57 -142.60 -25.19
C PHE A 89 24.13 -141.19 -25.55
N THR A 90 22.98 -140.78 -25.06
CA THR A 90 22.43 -139.45 -25.34
C THR A 90 21.85 -138.79 -24.10
N SER A 91 22.00 -137.48 -24.01
CA SER A 91 21.17 -136.67 -23.11
C SER A 91 19.82 -136.39 -23.76
N VAL A 92 18.74 -136.45 -22.99
CA VAL A 92 17.39 -136.06 -23.41
C VAL A 92 17.08 -134.69 -22.80
N PRO A 93 16.81 -133.65 -23.60
CA PRO A 93 16.51 -132.32 -23.05
C PRO A 93 15.13 -132.28 -22.40
N ASP A 94 14.96 -131.42 -21.39
CA ASP A 94 13.66 -131.15 -20.77
C ASP A 94 12.84 -130.20 -21.65
N VAL A 95 12.08 -130.79 -22.57
CA VAL A 95 11.23 -130.06 -23.50
C VAL A 95 9.84 -130.69 -23.57
N ASP A 96 8.86 -129.87 -23.92
CA ASP A 96 7.44 -130.20 -24.03
C ASP A 96 7.00 -130.60 -25.45
N HIS A 97 7.95 -130.77 -26.37
CA HIS A 97 7.72 -131.20 -27.76
C HIS A 97 8.50 -132.46 -28.12
N ASP A 98 8.12 -133.09 -29.24
CA ASP A 98 8.77 -134.30 -29.74
C ASP A 98 10.20 -134.00 -30.19
N VAL A 99 11.15 -134.79 -29.70
CA VAL A 99 12.57 -134.64 -30.06
C VAL A 99 12.97 -135.78 -30.99
N PRO A 100 13.44 -135.49 -32.22
CA PRO A 100 13.95 -136.54 -33.10
C PRO A 100 15.24 -137.13 -32.51
N PHE A 101 15.37 -138.45 -32.55
CA PHE A 101 16.55 -139.16 -32.01
C PHE A 101 17.90 -138.65 -32.56
N SER A 102 17.92 -138.14 -33.80
CA SER A 102 19.11 -137.53 -34.41
C SER A 102 19.55 -136.24 -33.71
N ALA A 103 18.62 -135.45 -33.18
CA ALA A 103 18.88 -134.17 -32.50
C ALA A 103 19.32 -134.33 -31.04
N LEU A 104 19.25 -135.55 -30.48
CA LEU A 104 19.72 -135.80 -29.13
C LEU A 104 21.25 -135.64 -29.06
N PRO A 105 21.77 -134.79 -28.16
CA PRO A 105 23.22 -134.62 -28.00
C PRO A 105 23.88 -135.96 -27.69
N ARG A 106 24.93 -136.29 -28.45
CA ARG A 106 25.81 -137.39 -28.06
C ARG A 106 26.58 -136.97 -26.84
N VAL A 107 26.48 -137.79 -25.81
CA VAL A 107 27.24 -137.61 -24.58
C VAL A 107 28.17 -138.79 -24.39
N ASP A 108 29.29 -138.53 -23.74
CA ASP A 108 30.19 -139.58 -23.29
C ASP A 108 29.51 -140.46 -22.21
N GLU A 109 29.75 -141.77 -22.26
CA GLU A 109 29.02 -142.75 -21.45
C GLU A 109 29.28 -142.64 -19.95
N LYS A 110 30.42 -142.06 -19.53
CA LYS A 110 30.83 -141.98 -18.12
C LYS A 110 30.70 -140.58 -17.56
N THR A 111 30.97 -139.56 -18.39
CA THR A 111 31.02 -138.17 -17.96
C THR A 111 29.74 -137.40 -18.30
N PHE A 112 28.90 -137.93 -19.19
CA PHE A 112 27.68 -137.29 -19.69
C PHE A 112 27.91 -135.91 -20.35
N GLN A 113 29.16 -135.57 -20.67
CA GLN A 113 29.52 -134.32 -21.33
C GLN A 113 29.42 -134.44 -22.86
N PRO A 114 29.14 -133.33 -23.58
CA PRO A 114 29.14 -133.30 -25.05
C PRO A 114 30.52 -133.68 -25.60
N THR A 115 30.54 -134.45 -26.69
CA THR A 115 31.80 -134.89 -27.33
C THR A 115 32.59 -133.71 -27.91
N PRO A 116 33.94 -133.79 -28.03
CA PRO A 116 34.81 -132.69 -28.46
C PRO A 116 34.39 -131.94 -29.74
N ASP A 117 33.77 -132.64 -30.70
CA ASP A 117 33.30 -132.04 -31.96
C ASP A 117 32.17 -131.00 -31.75
N VAL A 118 31.36 -131.17 -30.70
CA VAL A 118 30.27 -130.25 -30.34
C VAL A 118 30.83 -128.95 -29.73
N LEU A 119 31.96 -129.04 -29.01
CA LEU A 119 32.61 -127.87 -28.40
C LEU A 119 33.29 -126.98 -29.46
N ALA A 120 33.90 -127.56 -30.49
CA ALA A 120 34.59 -126.80 -31.55
C ALA A 120 33.62 -125.93 -32.38
N ALA A 121 32.41 -126.42 -32.67
CA ALA A 121 31.41 -125.64 -33.41
C ALA A 121 30.90 -124.41 -32.61
N TRP A 122 30.87 -124.51 -31.29
CA TRP A 122 30.42 -123.43 -30.40
C TRP A 122 31.42 -122.26 -30.34
N GLU A 123 32.72 -122.56 -30.43
CA GLU A 123 33.79 -121.58 -30.32
C GLU A 123 33.87 -120.62 -31.52
N THR A 124 33.58 -121.13 -32.72
CA THR A 124 33.50 -120.32 -33.95
C THR A 124 32.38 -119.29 -33.86
N VAL A 125 31.17 -119.71 -33.46
CA VAL A 125 29.99 -118.82 -33.33
C VAL A 125 30.25 -117.73 -32.30
N ARG A 126 30.92 -118.08 -31.19
CA ARG A 126 31.30 -117.11 -30.15
C ARG A 126 32.22 -116.01 -30.68
N THR A 127 33.20 -116.38 -31.50
CA THR A 127 34.20 -115.43 -32.03
C THR A 127 33.57 -114.45 -33.02
N GLU A 128 32.74 -114.93 -33.94
CA GLU A 128 32.05 -114.08 -34.92
C GLU A 128 31.06 -113.12 -34.25
N THR A 129 30.35 -113.59 -33.20
CA THR A 129 29.41 -112.75 -32.44
C THR A 129 30.11 -111.59 -31.73
N ASN A 130 31.30 -111.83 -31.16
CA ASN A 130 32.06 -110.77 -30.50
C ASN A 130 32.58 -109.71 -31.47
N LEU A 131 33.07 -110.12 -32.65
CA LEU A 131 33.54 -109.18 -33.67
C LEU A 131 32.40 -108.27 -34.19
N ALA A 132 31.21 -108.84 -34.41
CA ALA A 132 30.03 -108.07 -34.81
C ALA A 132 29.60 -107.05 -33.73
N ARG A 133 29.67 -107.45 -32.45
CA ARG A 133 29.39 -106.57 -31.32
C ARG A 133 30.36 -105.39 -31.27
N ASP A 134 31.65 -105.64 -31.37
CA ASP A 134 32.67 -104.60 -31.24
C ASP A 134 32.62 -103.60 -32.42
N THR A 135 32.28 -104.08 -33.62
CA THR A 135 32.03 -103.23 -34.79
C THR A 135 30.80 -102.32 -34.58
N SER A 136 29.73 -102.87 -34.01
CA SER A 136 28.51 -102.10 -33.71
C SER A 136 28.72 -101.05 -32.62
N ILE A 137 29.54 -101.36 -31.61
CA ILE A 137 29.92 -100.38 -30.57
C ILE A 137 30.70 -99.21 -31.18
N THR A 138 31.65 -99.49 -32.08
CA THR A 138 32.44 -98.45 -32.75
C THR A 138 31.57 -97.53 -33.60
N ALA A 139 30.69 -98.10 -34.44
CA ALA A 139 29.78 -97.32 -35.26
C ALA A 139 28.79 -96.48 -34.44
N ALA A 140 28.33 -97.00 -33.29
CA ALA A 140 27.49 -96.23 -32.36
C ALA A 140 28.25 -95.03 -31.76
N GLY A 141 29.53 -95.20 -31.42
CA GLY A 141 30.37 -94.12 -30.93
C GLY A 141 30.62 -93.01 -31.96
N GLU A 142 30.86 -93.38 -33.22
CA GLU A 142 31.00 -92.42 -34.33
C GLU A 142 29.70 -91.66 -34.58
N ALA A 143 28.55 -92.35 -34.55
CA ALA A 143 27.23 -91.72 -34.69
C ALA A 143 26.92 -90.75 -33.53
N GLU A 144 27.28 -91.12 -32.29
CA GLU A 144 27.16 -90.24 -31.13
C GLU A 144 28.05 -89.00 -31.27
N GLY A 145 29.28 -89.16 -31.78
CA GLY A 145 30.19 -88.06 -32.10
C GLY A 145 29.58 -87.09 -33.11
N HIS A 146 29.11 -87.61 -34.26
CA HIS A 146 28.45 -86.79 -35.28
C HIS A 146 27.17 -86.10 -34.77
N ALA A 147 26.40 -86.75 -33.91
CA ALA A 147 25.22 -86.14 -33.30
C ALA A 147 25.57 -84.97 -32.37
N ARG A 148 26.66 -85.09 -31.60
CA ARG A 148 27.18 -83.97 -30.77
C ARG A 148 27.66 -82.81 -31.63
N ASP A 149 28.47 -83.09 -32.66
CA ASP A 149 28.96 -82.06 -33.57
C ASP A 149 27.79 -81.30 -34.24
N ALA A 150 26.78 -82.03 -34.70
CA ALA A 150 25.58 -81.44 -35.29
C ALA A 150 24.80 -80.56 -34.30
N ALA A 151 24.69 -80.99 -33.03
CA ALA A 151 24.06 -80.20 -31.98
C ALA A 151 24.84 -78.93 -31.66
N ASP A 152 26.18 -79.01 -31.60
CA ASP A 152 27.06 -77.86 -31.36
C ASP A 152 26.99 -76.86 -32.52
N PHE A 153 26.99 -77.33 -33.78
CA PHE A 153 26.80 -76.46 -34.94
C PHE A 153 25.42 -75.80 -34.96
N ALA A 154 24.36 -76.53 -34.61
CA ALA A 154 23.02 -75.96 -34.49
C ALA A 154 22.96 -74.88 -33.38
N GLY A 155 23.63 -75.11 -32.25
CA GLY A 155 23.78 -74.14 -31.17
C GLY A 155 24.53 -72.89 -31.62
N ALA A 156 25.65 -73.05 -32.31
CA ALA A 156 26.44 -71.94 -32.86
C ALA A 156 25.64 -71.12 -33.91
N ALA A 157 24.87 -71.79 -34.76
CA ALA A 157 23.99 -71.14 -35.74
C ALA A 157 22.86 -70.35 -35.05
N ALA A 158 22.23 -70.92 -34.02
CA ALA A 158 21.22 -70.23 -33.22
C ALA A 158 21.79 -69.00 -32.50
N GLY A 159 22.99 -69.12 -31.91
CA GLY A 159 23.70 -68.00 -31.29
C GLY A 159 24.05 -66.88 -32.29
N SER A 160 24.48 -67.25 -33.50
CA SER A 160 24.76 -66.32 -34.59
C SER A 160 23.49 -65.60 -35.06
N ALA A 161 22.38 -66.31 -35.19
CA ALA A 161 21.08 -65.73 -35.52
C ALA A 161 20.59 -64.76 -34.43
N GLY A 162 20.74 -65.10 -33.15
CA GLY A 162 20.42 -64.22 -32.03
C GLY A 162 21.27 -62.94 -32.01
N SER A 163 22.56 -63.06 -32.32
CA SER A 163 23.49 -61.92 -32.41
C SER A 163 23.14 -60.99 -33.58
N ALA A 164 22.79 -61.57 -34.73
CA ALA A 164 22.34 -60.83 -35.90
C ALA A 164 21.00 -60.11 -35.65
N ALA A 165 20.05 -60.78 -34.99
CA ALA A 165 18.77 -60.17 -34.62
C ALA A 165 18.95 -59.00 -33.64
N SER A 166 19.84 -59.15 -32.65
CA SER A 166 20.18 -58.07 -31.71
C SER A 166 20.81 -56.88 -32.45
N SER A 167 21.78 -57.15 -33.33
CA SER A 167 22.44 -56.12 -34.15
C SER A 167 21.45 -55.38 -35.06
N ALA A 168 20.48 -56.09 -35.63
CA ALA A 168 19.42 -55.47 -36.43
C ALA A 168 18.50 -54.59 -35.56
N GLY A 169 18.19 -55.02 -34.34
CA GLY A 169 17.47 -54.24 -33.35
C GLY A 169 18.21 -52.94 -32.98
N ASP A 170 19.50 -53.03 -32.68
CA ASP A 170 20.34 -51.87 -32.35
C ASP A 170 20.45 -50.90 -33.54
N ALA A 171 20.56 -51.41 -34.76
CA ALA A 171 20.58 -50.61 -35.97
C ALA A 171 19.24 -49.88 -36.20
N ALA A 172 18.11 -50.57 -35.99
CA ALA A 172 16.79 -49.96 -36.07
C ALA A 172 16.60 -48.87 -35.01
N GLY A 173 17.02 -49.11 -33.76
CA GLY A 173 16.97 -48.12 -32.68
C GLY A 173 17.85 -46.90 -32.97
N SER A 174 19.04 -47.11 -33.53
CA SER A 174 19.93 -46.04 -33.96
C SER A 174 19.32 -45.20 -35.09
N ALA A 175 18.67 -45.85 -36.07
CA ALA A 175 17.99 -45.16 -37.16
C ALA A 175 16.80 -44.32 -36.65
N SER A 176 15.99 -44.85 -35.72
CA SER A 176 14.91 -44.08 -35.08
C SER A 176 15.44 -42.88 -34.29
N SER A 177 16.55 -43.05 -33.57
CA SER A 177 17.18 -41.95 -32.82
C SER A 177 17.72 -40.86 -33.76
N ALA A 178 18.35 -41.26 -34.86
CA ALA A 178 18.82 -40.33 -35.90
C ALA A 178 17.66 -39.58 -36.57
N ALA A 179 16.56 -40.26 -36.88
CA ALA A 179 15.35 -39.62 -37.41
C ALA A 179 14.73 -38.62 -36.42
N GLY A 180 14.68 -38.96 -35.12
CA GLY A 180 14.26 -38.04 -34.06
C GLY A 180 15.14 -36.80 -34.00
N SER A 181 16.47 -37.00 -34.01
CA SER A 181 17.45 -35.90 -33.97
C SER A 181 17.36 -34.98 -35.20
N ALA A 182 17.09 -35.55 -36.38
CA ALA A 182 16.84 -34.78 -37.60
C ALA A 182 15.53 -33.97 -37.51
N GLY A 183 14.49 -34.54 -36.91
CA GLY A 183 13.24 -33.84 -36.61
C GLY A 183 13.44 -32.67 -35.65
N ASP A 184 14.19 -32.89 -34.56
CA ASP A 184 14.54 -31.85 -33.60
C ASP A 184 15.35 -30.72 -34.25
N ALA A 185 16.35 -31.08 -35.07
CA ALA A 185 17.14 -30.10 -35.82
C ALA A 185 16.29 -29.26 -36.78
N ALA A 186 15.33 -29.89 -37.48
CA ALA A 186 14.37 -29.17 -38.33
C ALA A 186 13.47 -28.23 -37.51
N GLY A 187 13.02 -28.67 -36.33
CA GLY A 187 12.26 -27.86 -35.39
C GLY A 187 13.05 -26.63 -34.90
N PHE A 188 14.31 -26.82 -34.50
CA PHE A 188 15.18 -25.72 -34.09
C PHE A 188 15.46 -24.74 -35.24
N ALA A 189 15.67 -25.24 -36.46
CA ALA A 189 15.85 -24.39 -37.64
C ALA A 189 14.60 -23.55 -37.93
N ALA A 190 13.41 -24.13 -37.82
CA ALA A 190 12.15 -23.40 -37.96
C ALA A 190 12.00 -22.32 -36.87
N ALA A 191 12.26 -22.65 -35.61
CA ALA A 191 12.21 -21.70 -34.49
C ALA A 191 13.24 -20.56 -34.64
N ALA A 192 14.43 -20.86 -35.15
CA ALA A 192 15.45 -19.86 -35.45
C ALA A 192 15.01 -18.91 -36.58
N SER A 193 14.39 -19.45 -37.64
CA SER A 193 13.81 -18.66 -38.73
C SER A 193 12.70 -17.73 -38.25
N GLU A 194 11.79 -18.23 -37.40
CA GLU A 194 10.74 -17.42 -36.79
C GLU A 194 11.34 -16.31 -35.90
N SER A 195 12.33 -16.65 -35.07
CA SER A 195 13.04 -15.68 -34.22
C SER A 195 13.73 -14.60 -35.05
N ALA A 196 14.34 -14.96 -36.17
CA ALA A 196 14.94 -14.00 -37.10
C ALA A 196 13.89 -13.07 -37.74
N GLY A 197 12.71 -13.60 -38.10
CA GLY A 197 11.58 -12.81 -38.57
C GLY A 197 11.07 -11.82 -37.52
N GLN A 198 10.91 -12.28 -36.28
CA GLN A 198 10.52 -11.44 -35.14
C GLN A 198 11.56 -10.33 -34.87
N ALA A 199 12.85 -10.65 -34.94
CA ALA A 199 13.93 -9.68 -34.78
C ALA A 199 13.94 -8.62 -35.90
N SER A 200 13.75 -9.04 -37.15
CA SER A 200 13.60 -8.12 -38.30
C SER A 200 12.40 -7.18 -38.11
N GLY A 201 11.26 -7.72 -37.68
CA GLY A 201 10.08 -6.91 -37.36
C GLY A 201 10.31 -5.94 -36.19
N ALA A 202 11.08 -6.34 -35.18
CA ALA A 202 11.46 -5.47 -34.07
C ALA A 202 12.40 -4.33 -34.52
N ALA A 203 13.35 -4.62 -35.41
CA ALA A 203 14.22 -3.61 -36.00
C ALA A 203 13.43 -2.60 -36.84
N GLY A 204 12.44 -3.04 -37.62
CA GLY A 204 11.52 -2.17 -38.36
C GLY A 204 10.76 -1.21 -37.42
N ARG A 205 10.13 -1.75 -36.36
CA ARG A 205 9.44 -0.93 -35.36
C ARG A 205 10.37 0.06 -34.67
N ALA A 206 11.61 -0.32 -34.39
CA ALA A 206 12.60 0.59 -33.82
C ALA A 206 12.92 1.76 -34.78
N GLY A 207 13.02 1.49 -36.08
CA GLY A 207 13.17 2.52 -37.11
C GLY A 207 11.98 3.49 -37.19
N ASP A 208 10.75 2.96 -37.09
CA ASP A 208 9.54 3.77 -37.04
C ASP A 208 9.52 4.68 -35.81
N PHE A 209 9.88 4.15 -34.63
CA PHE A 209 9.98 4.93 -33.41
C PHE A 209 11.07 6.02 -33.48
N ALA A 210 12.23 5.72 -34.06
CA ALA A 210 13.27 6.71 -34.26
C ALA A 210 12.81 7.85 -35.18
N SER A 211 12.09 7.52 -36.26
CA SER A 211 11.52 8.50 -37.18
C SER A 211 10.44 9.37 -36.50
N ALA A 212 9.57 8.75 -35.70
CA ALA A 212 8.57 9.48 -34.92
C ALA A 212 9.20 10.39 -33.85
N ALA A 213 10.30 9.97 -33.24
CA ALA A 213 11.06 10.78 -32.29
C ALA A 213 11.70 12.00 -32.97
N ALA A 214 12.34 11.81 -34.12
CA ALA A 214 12.92 12.91 -34.91
C ALA A 214 11.84 13.93 -35.35
N GLU A 215 10.68 13.45 -35.78
CA GLU A 215 9.55 14.32 -36.13
C GLU A 215 9.00 15.08 -34.90
N SER A 216 9.00 14.45 -33.73
CA SER A 216 8.61 15.11 -32.48
C SER A 216 9.60 16.19 -32.07
N GLU A 217 10.90 15.96 -32.19
CA GLU A 217 11.94 16.97 -31.95
C GLU A 217 11.78 18.17 -32.89
N ARG A 218 11.52 17.91 -34.19
CA ARG A 218 11.24 18.97 -35.17
C ARG A 218 10.03 19.82 -34.77
N LYS A 219 8.94 19.19 -34.32
CA LYS A 219 7.74 19.90 -33.82
C LYS A 219 8.06 20.75 -32.59
N VAL A 220 8.85 20.23 -31.65
CA VAL A 220 9.32 21.00 -30.48
C VAL A 220 10.11 22.23 -30.91
N GLY A 221 11.02 22.10 -31.89
CA GLY A 221 11.76 23.23 -32.44
C GLY A 221 10.86 24.32 -33.07
N LEU A 222 9.81 23.90 -33.80
CA LEU A 222 8.82 24.83 -34.35
C LEU A 222 8.01 25.53 -33.25
N SER A 223 7.57 24.79 -32.23
CA SER A 223 6.87 25.35 -31.07
C SER A 223 7.75 26.35 -30.31
N ALA A 224 9.03 26.07 -30.12
CA ALA A 224 9.98 26.99 -29.50
C ALA A 224 10.13 28.28 -30.31
N SER A 225 10.21 28.18 -31.65
CA SER A 225 10.29 29.34 -32.54
C SER A 225 9.01 30.20 -32.50
N ALA A 226 7.84 29.57 -32.46
CA ALA A 226 6.56 30.26 -32.31
C ALA A 226 6.44 30.96 -30.94
N ALA A 227 6.93 30.32 -29.88
CA ALA A 227 6.98 30.91 -28.55
C ALA A 227 7.90 32.15 -28.50
N ALA A 228 9.09 32.06 -29.10
CA ALA A 228 10.00 33.20 -29.23
C ALA A 228 9.38 34.38 -30.00
N THR A 229 8.67 34.09 -31.09
CA THR A 229 7.94 35.11 -31.87
C THR A 229 6.83 35.78 -31.04
N SER A 230 6.08 34.97 -30.29
CA SER A 230 5.03 35.46 -29.40
C SER A 230 5.59 36.34 -28.28
N ALA A 231 6.73 35.97 -27.70
CA ALA A 231 7.45 36.77 -26.71
C ALA A 231 7.92 38.12 -27.30
N GLY A 232 8.43 38.12 -28.53
CA GLY A 232 8.79 39.35 -29.24
C GLY A 232 7.59 40.28 -29.44
N THR A 233 6.44 39.73 -29.84
CA THR A 233 5.19 40.51 -30.01
C THR A 233 4.70 41.06 -28.67
N ALA A 234 4.76 40.28 -27.60
CA ALA A 234 4.38 40.73 -26.26
C ALA A 234 5.26 41.90 -25.78
N ASN A 235 6.57 41.83 -26.00
CA ASN A 235 7.50 42.93 -25.68
C ASN A 235 7.17 44.21 -26.46
N THR A 236 6.86 44.10 -27.77
CA THR A 236 6.42 45.25 -28.56
C THR A 236 5.14 45.87 -27.99
N LYS A 237 4.14 45.06 -27.65
CA LYS A 237 2.87 45.54 -27.08
C LYS A 237 3.06 46.18 -25.71
N ALA A 238 3.98 45.67 -24.88
CA ALA A 238 4.35 46.30 -23.62
C ALA A 238 4.96 47.70 -23.83
N GLY A 239 5.82 47.87 -24.85
CA GLY A 239 6.38 49.16 -25.22
C GLY A 239 5.34 50.17 -25.73
N GLU A 240 4.40 49.71 -26.55
CA GLU A 240 3.24 50.52 -26.99
C GLU A 240 2.40 50.99 -25.80
N ALA A 241 2.07 50.08 -24.86
CA ALA A 241 1.29 50.41 -23.67
C ALA A 241 2.00 51.42 -22.75
N ALA A 242 3.32 51.27 -22.55
CA ALA A 242 4.12 52.22 -21.79
C ALA A 242 4.10 53.63 -22.43
N THR A 243 4.15 53.69 -23.76
CA THR A 243 4.06 54.95 -24.51
C THR A 243 2.69 55.60 -24.31
N SER A 244 1.59 54.85 -24.43
CA SER A 244 0.24 55.35 -24.18
C SER A 244 0.04 55.82 -22.73
N ALA A 245 0.61 55.12 -21.75
CA ALA A 245 0.58 55.55 -20.35
C ALA A 245 1.32 56.89 -20.15
N GLY A 246 2.47 57.08 -20.80
CA GLY A 246 3.19 58.36 -20.79
C GLY A 246 2.36 59.51 -21.38
N GLN A 247 1.69 59.27 -22.52
CA GLN A 247 0.79 60.26 -23.15
C GLN A 247 -0.39 60.62 -22.23
N ALA A 248 -1.00 59.64 -21.57
CA ALA A 248 -2.07 59.86 -20.60
C ALA A 248 -1.61 60.70 -19.41
N GLY A 249 -0.39 60.44 -18.91
CA GLY A 249 0.23 61.26 -17.85
C GLY A 249 0.40 62.73 -18.26
N GLN A 250 0.88 62.97 -19.48
CA GLN A 250 1.00 64.34 -20.01
C GLN A 250 -0.36 65.03 -20.14
N ALA A 251 -1.38 64.32 -20.62
CA ALA A 251 -2.74 64.85 -20.72
C ALA A 251 -3.33 65.22 -19.34
N LYS A 252 -3.07 64.39 -18.31
CA LYS A 252 -3.47 64.69 -16.94
C LYS A 252 -2.82 65.99 -16.44
N THR A 253 -1.50 66.14 -16.60
CA THR A 253 -0.79 67.36 -16.18
C THR A 253 -1.33 68.59 -16.90
N ALA A 254 -1.63 68.49 -18.19
CA ALA A 254 -2.23 69.59 -18.95
C ALA A 254 -3.63 69.96 -18.45
N ALA A 255 -4.45 68.97 -18.09
CA ALA A 255 -5.78 69.20 -17.51
C ALA A 255 -5.71 69.84 -16.12
N GLU A 256 -4.76 69.42 -15.28
CA GLU A 256 -4.51 70.04 -13.97
C GLU A 256 -4.09 71.51 -14.13
N ALA A 257 -3.19 71.82 -15.05
CA ALA A 257 -2.79 73.20 -15.35
C ALA A 257 -3.98 74.06 -15.83
N ALA A 258 -4.84 73.53 -16.71
CA ALA A 258 -6.03 74.22 -17.19
C ALA A 258 -7.04 74.51 -16.07
N ARG A 259 -7.22 73.56 -15.14
CA ARG A 259 -8.07 73.75 -13.95
C ARG A 259 -7.52 74.87 -13.06
N ASP A 260 -6.22 74.88 -12.80
CA ASP A 260 -5.61 75.86 -11.90
C ASP A 260 -5.68 77.28 -12.50
N LEU A 261 -5.53 77.42 -13.83
CA LEU A 261 -5.78 78.66 -14.56
C LEU A 261 -7.23 79.15 -14.43
N ALA A 262 -8.21 78.24 -14.52
CA ALA A 262 -9.62 78.57 -14.35
C ALA A 262 -9.94 79.02 -12.91
N LEU A 263 -9.32 78.39 -11.91
CA LEU A 263 -9.53 78.70 -10.50
C LEU A 263 -8.89 80.04 -10.10
N ALA A 264 -7.72 80.37 -10.65
CA ALA A 264 -7.02 81.63 -10.39
C ALA A 264 -7.85 82.87 -10.79
N GLY A 265 -8.70 82.76 -11.82
CA GLY A 265 -9.59 83.85 -12.25
C GLY A 265 -10.82 84.05 -11.37
N GLN A 266 -11.27 83.02 -10.65
CA GLN A 266 -12.57 83.04 -9.95
C GLN A 266 -12.52 83.69 -8.55
N PHE A 267 -11.34 83.76 -7.93
CA PHE A 267 -11.16 84.28 -6.56
C PHE A 267 -10.20 85.48 -6.45
N ALA A 268 -9.78 86.06 -7.58
CA ALA A 268 -9.02 87.30 -7.59
C ALA A 268 -9.91 88.45 -7.11
N GLY A 269 -9.93 88.69 -5.80
CA GLY A 269 -10.81 89.70 -5.23
C GLY A 269 -10.52 91.10 -5.78
N SER A 270 -11.56 91.89 -5.99
CA SER A 270 -11.46 93.26 -6.52
C SER A 270 -11.66 94.29 -5.41
N ASP A 271 -10.88 95.37 -5.38
CA ASP A 271 -11.18 96.49 -4.48
C ASP A 271 -12.56 97.07 -4.86
N LEU A 272 -13.45 97.30 -3.87
CA LEU A 272 -14.74 97.99 -4.07
C LEU A 272 -14.56 99.44 -4.55
N GLY A 273 -13.30 99.88 -4.61
CA GLY A 273 -12.86 101.10 -5.25
C GLY A 273 -12.98 102.26 -4.29
N GLY A 274 -12.20 103.31 -4.58
CA GLY A 274 -12.20 104.56 -3.84
C GLY A 274 -13.49 105.39 -3.95
N SER A 275 -14.64 104.82 -4.33
CA SER A 275 -15.91 105.51 -4.52
C SER A 275 -16.92 105.15 -3.44
N ASN A 276 -17.96 105.97 -3.26
CA ASN A 276 -19.12 105.69 -2.39
C ASN A 276 -19.99 104.57 -2.97
N THR A 277 -19.41 103.39 -3.20
CA THR A 277 -20.07 102.22 -3.77
C THR A 277 -21.06 101.66 -2.75
N SER A 278 -22.35 101.68 -3.10
CA SER A 278 -23.40 101.06 -2.30
C SER A 278 -23.29 99.54 -2.38
N LEU A 279 -23.34 98.85 -1.24
CA LEU A 279 -23.32 97.38 -1.24
C LEU A 279 -24.56 96.79 -1.90
N ASP A 280 -25.67 97.51 -2.01
CA ASP A 280 -26.89 97.02 -2.67
C ASP A 280 -26.70 96.82 -4.18
N THR A 281 -25.71 97.49 -4.80
CA THR A 281 -25.40 97.32 -6.23
C THR A 281 -24.41 96.20 -6.51
N MET A 282 -23.83 95.59 -5.47
CA MET A 282 -22.86 94.50 -5.59
C MET A 282 -23.57 93.16 -5.77
N LEU A 283 -23.99 92.89 -7.01
CA LEU A 283 -24.79 91.72 -7.39
C LEU A 283 -24.01 90.65 -8.18
N THR A 284 -22.78 90.96 -8.57
CA THR A 284 -21.90 90.02 -9.29
C THR A 284 -21.22 89.11 -8.26
N PRO A 285 -21.34 87.78 -8.40
CA PRO A 285 -20.64 86.86 -7.52
C PRO A 285 -19.14 87.11 -7.53
N GLY A 286 -18.53 87.14 -6.35
CA GLY A 286 -17.11 87.43 -6.23
C GLY A 286 -16.69 87.82 -4.82
N VAL A 287 -15.38 87.99 -4.67
CA VAL A 287 -14.75 88.52 -3.45
C VAL A 287 -14.37 89.97 -3.72
N PHE A 288 -14.68 90.86 -2.80
CA PHE A 288 -14.36 92.28 -2.91
C PHE A 288 -13.75 92.81 -1.62
N TYR A 289 -12.87 93.80 -1.73
CA TYR A 289 -12.16 94.39 -0.58
C TYR A 289 -12.65 95.82 -0.33
N GLN A 290 -13.00 96.15 0.91
CA GLN A 290 -13.17 97.52 1.36
C GLN A 290 -11.92 97.95 2.13
N THR A 291 -11.03 98.68 1.47
CA THR A 291 -9.73 99.08 2.01
C THR A 291 -9.76 100.43 2.76
N ARG A 292 -10.84 101.22 2.62
CA ARG A 292 -10.95 102.60 3.11
C ARG A 292 -12.15 102.79 4.04
N ALA A 293 -11.88 102.88 5.34
CA ALA A 293 -12.90 103.08 6.39
C ALA A 293 -13.89 104.22 6.09
N ALA A 294 -13.43 105.34 5.52
CA ALA A 294 -14.26 106.50 5.20
C ALA A 294 -15.39 106.21 4.19
N GLN A 295 -15.28 105.15 3.39
CA GLN A 295 -16.23 104.79 2.33
C GLN A 295 -17.24 103.74 2.78
N ALA A 296 -16.92 103.03 3.86
CA ALA A 296 -17.84 102.15 4.56
C ALA A 296 -18.82 102.98 5.38
N THR A 297 -19.89 103.49 4.76
CA THR A 297 -20.92 104.29 5.45
C THR A 297 -22.25 103.55 5.48
N LEU A 298 -23.11 103.89 6.45
CA LEU A 298 -24.47 103.35 6.49
C LEU A 298 -25.31 103.77 5.26
N ALA A 299 -25.01 104.94 4.68
CA ALA A 299 -25.63 105.40 3.43
C ALA A 299 -25.27 104.47 2.25
N ASN A 300 -24.03 103.99 2.22
CA ASN A 300 -23.54 102.99 1.26
C ASN A 300 -23.88 101.54 1.67
N LYS A 301 -24.77 101.36 2.64
CA LYS A 301 -25.34 100.05 3.04
C LYS A 301 -24.34 99.07 3.65
N TYR A 302 -23.25 99.58 4.22
CA TYR A 302 -22.35 98.79 5.05
C TYR A 302 -23.03 98.42 6.38
N PRO A 303 -22.66 97.28 6.99
CA PRO A 303 -23.23 96.84 8.26
C PRO A 303 -22.96 97.81 9.43
N ALA A 304 -21.81 98.48 9.42
CA ALA A 304 -21.49 99.57 10.33
C ALA A 304 -20.57 100.59 9.64
N ALA A 305 -20.58 101.84 10.14
CA ALA A 305 -19.74 102.91 9.60
C ALA A 305 -18.26 102.68 9.96
N GLY A 306 -17.34 102.96 9.04
CA GLY A 306 -15.90 102.84 9.26
C GLY A 306 -15.31 101.44 9.05
N LEU A 307 -16.13 100.43 8.74
CA LEU A 307 -15.67 99.04 8.62
C LEU A 307 -14.84 98.79 7.35
N LYS A 308 -13.55 98.55 7.52
CA LYS A 308 -12.72 97.89 6.51
C LYS A 308 -12.93 96.37 6.56
N GLY A 309 -12.83 95.70 5.42
CA GLY A 309 -13.09 94.26 5.39
C GLY A 309 -13.21 93.65 4.01
N VAL A 310 -13.72 92.43 3.98
CA VAL A 310 -13.97 91.65 2.76
C VAL A 310 -15.48 91.48 2.60
N LEU A 311 -15.99 91.79 1.41
CA LEU A 311 -17.34 91.44 0.99
C LEU A 311 -17.26 90.19 0.10
N ILE A 312 -18.04 89.17 0.41
CA ILE A 312 -18.26 88.02 -0.46
C ILE A 312 -19.71 88.12 -0.93
N VAL A 313 -19.88 88.15 -2.25
CA VAL A 313 -21.20 88.10 -2.89
C VAL A 313 -21.37 86.72 -3.49
N THR A 314 -22.42 86.03 -3.07
CA THR A 314 -22.87 84.78 -3.70
C THR A 314 -24.24 85.03 -4.31
N ARG A 315 -24.53 84.32 -5.41
CA ARG A 315 -25.82 84.42 -6.10
C ARG A 315 -26.32 83.02 -6.38
N ALA A 316 -27.47 82.68 -5.83
CA ALA A 316 -28.20 81.50 -6.26
C ALA A 316 -28.82 81.79 -7.64
N THR A 317 -28.95 80.78 -8.51
CA THR A 317 -29.60 80.93 -9.83
C THR A 317 -30.93 81.68 -9.71
N GLY A 318 -30.99 82.94 -10.19
CA GLY A 318 -32.15 83.82 -10.05
C GLY A 318 -31.84 85.22 -9.51
N ALA A 319 -32.81 85.82 -8.81
CA ALA A 319 -32.76 87.20 -8.28
C ALA A 319 -32.18 87.32 -6.86
N PHE A 320 -31.87 86.20 -6.19
CA PHE A 320 -31.39 86.18 -4.82
C PHE A 320 -29.87 86.28 -4.74
N SER A 321 -29.40 87.31 -4.06
CA SER A 321 -28.00 87.52 -3.71
C SER A 321 -27.83 87.42 -2.20
N GLU A 322 -26.76 86.77 -1.77
CA GLU A 322 -26.31 86.75 -0.39
C GLU A 322 -25.00 87.53 -0.30
N GLN A 323 -24.89 88.34 0.75
CA GLN A 323 -23.71 89.11 1.04
C GLN A 323 -23.20 88.75 2.42
N LEU A 324 -21.93 88.41 2.47
CA LEU A 324 -21.17 88.16 3.68
C LEU A 324 -20.09 89.22 3.79
N PHE A 325 -20.09 90.01 4.86
CA PHE A 325 -19.07 91.02 5.12
C PHE A 325 -18.25 90.65 6.35
N ILE A 326 -16.94 90.49 6.17
CA ILE A 326 -15.99 90.14 7.22
C ILE A 326 -15.14 91.37 7.52
N GLY A 327 -15.33 91.98 8.70
CA GLY A 327 -14.56 93.14 9.12
C GLY A 327 -13.12 92.78 9.50
N GLU A 328 -12.18 93.70 9.27
CA GLU A 328 -10.74 93.54 9.57
C GLU A 328 -10.45 93.23 11.04
N GLY A 329 -11.34 93.60 11.96
CA GLY A 329 -11.20 93.32 13.39
C GLY A 329 -11.40 91.85 13.80
N GLY A 330 -11.91 90.99 12.91
CA GLY A 330 -12.09 89.55 13.20
C GLY A 330 -13.11 89.26 14.32
N PHE A 331 -13.96 90.23 14.66
CA PHE A 331 -14.91 90.13 15.77
C PHE A 331 -16.22 89.41 15.44
N GLY A 332 -16.43 89.10 14.16
CA GLY A 332 -17.62 88.45 13.64
C GLY A 332 -17.71 88.68 12.14
N TYR A 333 -18.83 88.24 11.58
CA TYR A 333 -19.18 88.54 10.21
C TYR A 333 -20.63 88.97 10.13
N TYR A 334 -20.94 89.81 9.16
CA TYR A 334 -22.28 90.28 8.90
C TYR A 334 -22.80 89.52 7.68
N ILE A 335 -24.03 89.03 7.77
CA ILE A 335 -24.70 88.39 6.64
C ILE A 335 -26.02 89.09 6.36
N ARG A 336 -26.35 89.23 5.09
CA ARG A 336 -27.68 89.61 4.64
C ARG A 336 -28.00 88.93 3.32
N THR A 337 -29.29 88.77 3.06
CA THR A 337 -29.82 88.30 1.79
C THR A 337 -30.76 89.33 1.19
N GLY A 338 -30.87 89.34 -0.13
CA GLY A 338 -31.73 90.28 -0.83
C GLY A 338 -31.83 90.04 -2.32
N THR A 339 -32.61 90.89 -2.96
CA THR A 339 -32.66 91.07 -4.41
C THR A 339 -32.08 92.44 -4.77
N SER A 340 -31.99 92.77 -6.06
CA SER A 340 -31.55 94.09 -6.51
C SER A 340 -32.43 95.25 -6.02
N THR A 341 -33.63 94.98 -5.52
CA THR A 341 -34.62 95.99 -5.10
C THR A 341 -35.00 95.91 -3.62
N ALA A 342 -34.66 94.84 -2.92
CA ALA A 342 -35.01 94.66 -1.51
C ALA A 342 -33.95 93.83 -0.76
N TRP A 343 -33.35 94.41 0.29
CA TRP A 343 -32.36 93.76 1.15
C TRP A 343 -32.92 93.57 2.57
N THR A 344 -32.61 92.43 3.18
CA THR A 344 -32.77 92.25 4.63
C THR A 344 -31.78 93.13 5.40
N ALA A 345 -32.08 93.40 6.67
CA ALA A 345 -31.11 94.02 7.56
C ALA A 345 -29.89 93.09 7.75
N TRP A 346 -28.73 93.69 7.99
CA TRP A 346 -27.52 92.93 8.33
C TRP A 346 -27.72 92.19 9.66
N ALA A 347 -27.51 90.88 9.66
CA ALA A 347 -27.40 90.08 10.86
C ALA A 347 -25.93 89.91 11.23
N PHE A 348 -25.56 90.29 12.46
CA PHE A 348 -24.21 90.07 12.98
C PHE A 348 -24.10 88.68 13.58
N ILE A 349 -23.10 87.92 13.13
CA ILE A 349 -22.73 86.63 13.69
C ILE A 349 -21.41 86.81 14.45
N PRO A 350 -21.47 86.85 15.80
CA PRO A 350 -20.31 87.16 16.62
C PRO A 350 -19.28 86.04 16.60
N THR A 351 -17.99 86.38 16.70
CA THR A 351 -17.00 85.39 17.09
C THR A 351 -17.13 85.04 18.57
N GLN A 352 -16.70 83.82 18.88
CA GLN A 352 -16.55 83.35 20.25
C GLN A 352 -15.08 83.16 20.57
N LYS A 353 -14.69 83.63 21.74
CA LYS A 353 -13.36 83.41 22.32
C LYS A 353 -13.50 82.45 23.50
N VAL A 354 -12.69 81.40 23.48
CA VAL A 354 -12.49 80.52 24.64
C VAL A 354 -11.21 80.97 25.35
N ASP A 355 -11.33 81.33 26.63
CA ASP A 355 -10.20 81.68 27.49
C ASP A 355 -10.07 80.62 28.59
N VAL A 356 -8.87 80.04 28.71
CA VAL A 356 -8.55 78.97 29.67
C VAL A 356 -7.65 79.42 30.82
N THR A 357 -7.27 80.71 30.87
CA THR A 357 -6.28 81.25 31.83
C THR A 357 -6.76 81.17 33.28
N VAL A 358 -8.06 81.38 33.51
CA VAL A 358 -8.70 81.35 34.84
C VAL A 358 -9.92 80.44 34.83
N GLY A 359 -9.69 79.21 34.39
CA GLY A 359 -10.74 78.25 34.07
C GLY A 359 -11.25 78.46 32.65
N ARG A 360 -12.30 77.75 32.24
CA ARG A 360 -12.87 77.84 30.89
C ARG A 360 -13.95 78.90 30.85
N ARG A 361 -13.69 80.00 30.15
CA ARG A 361 -14.65 81.07 29.86
C ARG A 361 -14.96 81.11 28.38
N ILE A 362 -16.22 81.32 28.04
CA ILE A 362 -16.65 81.59 26.66
C ILE A 362 -17.17 83.02 26.63
N PHE A 363 -16.53 83.81 25.78
CA PHE A 363 -16.93 85.17 25.48
C PHE A 363 -17.55 85.21 24.09
N THR A 364 -18.65 85.92 23.96
CA THR A 364 -19.25 86.27 22.67
C THR A 364 -19.05 87.75 22.44
N ARG A 365 -18.69 88.15 21.21
CA ARG A 365 -18.64 89.56 20.85
C ARG A 365 -20.02 90.20 20.94
N ASP A 366 -20.14 91.26 21.72
CA ASP A 366 -21.28 92.18 21.74
C ASP A 366 -20.93 93.37 20.85
N ASP A 367 -21.35 93.34 19.59
CA ASP A 367 -21.06 94.38 18.58
C ASP A 367 -21.68 95.73 18.98
N TYR A 368 -22.87 95.70 19.58
CA TYR A 368 -23.62 96.90 19.95
C TYR A 368 -22.87 97.74 20.99
N ASN A 369 -22.31 97.09 22.01
CA ASN A 369 -21.51 97.76 23.05
C ASN A 369 -20.00 97.68 22.80
N ASN A 370 -19.57 97.16 21.66
CA ASN A 370 -18.17 96.97 21.26
C ASN A 370 -17.29 96.28 22.34
N ARG A 371 -17.82 95.23 23.00
CA ARG A 371 -17.14 94.52 24.10
C ARG A 371 -17.28 93.00 23.99
N ASP A 372 -16.44 92.28 24.71
CA ASP A 372 -16.57 90.83 24.85
C ASP A 372 -17.43 90.52 26.08
N GLN A 373 -18.57 89.87 25.89
CA GLN A 373 -19.49 89.49 26.97
C GLN A 373 -19.27 88.03 27.32
N MET A 374 -18.96 87.74 28.59
CA MET A 374 -18.87 86.36 29.06
C MET A 374 -20.28 85.74 29.11
N ILE A 375 -20.50 84.68 28.33
CA ILE A 375 -21.76 83.93 28.30
C ILE A 375 -21.68 82.62 29.10
N PHE A 376 -20.47 82.14 29.34
CA PHE A 376 -20.20 80.95 30.15
C PHE A 376 -18.87 81.10 30.87
N GLY A 377 -18.78 80.56 32.07
CA GLY A 377 -17.54 80.47 32.83
C GLY A 377 -17.57 79.29 33.78
N ASP A 378 -16.49 78.51 33.81
CA ASP A 378 -16.25 77.46 34.80
C ASP A 378 -14.80 77.50 35.26
N THR A 379 -14.56 77.71 36.55
CA THR A 379 -13.20 77.74 37.11
C THR A 379 -12.55 76.35 37.16
N GLY A 380 -13.33 75.28 36.99
CA GLY A 380 -12.97 73.94 37.43
C GLY A 380 -12.98 73.82 38.95
N ARG A 381 -12.78 72.60 39.46
CA ARG A 381 -12.59 72.37 40.90
C ARG A 381 -11.17 72.78 41.29
N ARG A 382 -11.06 73.58 42.35
CA ARG A 382 -9.82 74.11 42.89
C ARG A 382 -9.63 73.64 44.30
N GLN A 383 -8.69 72.73 44.51
CA GLN A 383 -8.42 72.09 45.78
C GLN A 383 -7.41 72.88 46.60
N PHE A 384 -7.72 73.00 47.89
CA PHE A 384 -6.87 73.46 48.96
C PHE A 384 -6.58 72.26 49.85
N VAL A 385 -5.30 72.04 50.14
CA VAL A 385 -4.84 70.91 50.95
C VAL A 385 -4.46 71.39 52.34
N THR A 386 -4.04 70.48 53.22
CA THR A 386 -3.75 70.78 54.63
C THR A 386 -2.76 71.95 54.84
N ALA A 387 -1.81 72.16 53.92
CA ALA A 387 -0.89 73.31 53.98
C ALA A 387 -1.60 74.67 53.80
N ASP A 388 -2.78 74.68 53.17
CA ASP A 388 -3.60 75.86 52.91
C ASP A 388 -4.71 76.05 53.97
N MET A 389 -4.81 75.14 54.95
CA MET A 389 -5.85 75.16 55.97
C MET A 389 -5.43 76.00 57.17
N LEU A 390 -6.40 76.75 57.71
CA LEU A 390 -6.19 77.59 58.89
C LEU A 390 -6.28 76.78 60.20
N ASN A 391 -5.71 77.33 61.27
CA ASN A 391 -5.89 76.87 62.65
C ASN A 391 -5.58 75.39 62.91
N GLY A 392 -4.61 74.82 62.20
CA GLY A 392 -4.18 73.43 62.38
C GLY A 392 -5.21 72.38 61.95
N VAL A 393 -6.27 72.78 61.23
CA VAL A 393 -7.26 71.85 60.68
C VAL A 393 -6.60 71.04 59.57
N THR A 394 -6.82 69.72 59.60
CA THR A 394 -6.31 68.81 58.57
C THR A 394 -7.40 68.45 57.57
N GLY A 395 -7.01 67.92 56.40
CA GLY A 395 -7.95 67.52 55.35
C GLY A 395 -7.78 68.32 54.06
N SER A 396 -8.87 68.40 53.30
CA SER A 396 -8.90 69.17 52.06
C SER A 396 -10.30 69.72 51.79
N TRP A 397 -10.36 70.81 51.06
CA TRP A 397 -11.60 71.33 50.50
C TRP A 397 -11.34 71.85 49.09
N ALA A 398 -12.37 71.97 48.29
CA ALA A 398 -12.31 72.45 46.93
C ALA A 398 -13.42 73.47 46.68
N VAL A 399 -13.15 74.43 45.80
CA VAL A 399 -14.15 75.38 45.29
C VAL A 399 -14.25 75.29 43.78
N ARG A 400 -15.47 75.44 43.26
CA ARG A 400 -15.75 75.61 41.83
C ARG A 400 -16.79 76.70 41.65
N ARG A 401 -16.58 77.59 40.67
CA ARG A 401 -17.58 78.52 40.19
C ARG A 401 -18.00 78.15 38.78
N ASN A 402 -19.29 77.93 38.56
CA ASN A 402 -19.93 77.75 37.26
C ASN A 402 -20.97 78.87 37.06
N GLY A 403 -20.66 79.82 36.17
CA GLY A 403 -21.41 81.05 36.00
C GLY A 403 -21.44 81.88 37.29
N TYR A 404 -22.64 82.14 37.82
CA TYR A 404 -22.83 82.82 39.10
C TYR A 404 -22.96 81.85 40.29
N THR A 405 -22.90 80.53 40.06
CA THR A 405 -23.04 79.51 41.12
C THR A 405 -21.67 79.06 41.60
N VAL A 406 -21.45 79.06 42.91
CA VAL A 406 -20.23 78.56 43.57
C VAL A 406 -20.59 77.33 44.39
N THR A 407 -19.80 76.28 44.26
CA THR A 407 -19.86 75.07 45.09
C THR A 407 -18.55 74.89 45.82
N ILE A 408 -18.63 74.73 47.13
CA ILE A 408 -17.52 74.37 48.01
C ILE A 408 -17.79 72.96 48.53
N GLU A 409 -16.82 72.06 48.41
CA GLU A 409 -16.93 70.70 48.93
C GLU A 409 -15.64 70.33 49.66
N GLY A 410 -15.67 69.41 50.61
CA GLY A 410 -14.46 69.07 51.34
C GLY A 410 -14.67 68.08 52.45
N THR A 411 -13.58 67.67 53.08
CA THR A 411 -13.52 66.72 54.19
C THR A 411 -12.58 67.24 55.29
N PRO A 412 -12.90 68.36 55.95
CA PRO A 412 -12.08 68.87 57.03
C PRO A 412 -12.14 67.89 58.20
N ALA A 413 -10.99 67.70 58.85
CA ALA A 413 -10.80 66.96 60.07
C ALA A 413 -10.27 67.93 61.12
N PRO A 414 -11.15 68.47 62.00
CA PRO A 414 -10.71 69.31 63.10
C PRO A 414 -9.80 68.50 64.03
N GLN A 415 -8.75 69.11 64.59
CA GLN A 415 -7.85 68.45 65.55
C GLN A 415 -8.28 68.64 67.01
N THR A 416 -9.28 69.48 67.29
CA THR A 416 -9.67 69.87 68.66
C THR A 416 -11.20 69.95 68.82
N ASP A 417 -11.67 69.66 70.03
CA ASP A 417 -13.08 69.74 70.40
C ASP A 417 -13.64 71.15 70.16
N ILE A 418 -14.78 71.22 69.45
CA ILE A 418 -15.46 72.49 69.16
C ILE A 418 -16.64 72.63 70.13
N PRO A 419 -16.61 73.60 71.08
CA PRO A 419 -17.72 73.82 71.99
C PRO A 419 -19.01 74.23 71.26
N ALA A 420 -20.16 73.95 71.87
CA ALA A 420 -21.46 74.39 71.36
C ALA A 420 -21.48 75.91 71.10
N GLY A 421 -21.96 76.32 69.94
CA GLY A 421 -22.04 77.72 69.54
C GLY A 421 -20.71 78.34 69.08
N SER A 422 -19.62 77.57 69.07
CA SER A 422 -18.31 78.01 68.57
C SER A 422 -18.09 77.60 67.11
N ALA A 423 -17.18 78.31 66.44
CA ALA A 423 -16.77 78.04 65.07
C ALA A 423 -15.24 77.94 64.98
N VAL A 424 -14.72 77.00 64.20
CA VAL A 424 -13.29 76.91 63.87
C VAL A 424 -13.12 77.14 62.38
N ALA A 425 -12.50 78.26 62.02
CA ALA A 425 -12.18 78.60 60.64
C ALA A 425 -11.09 77.66 60.11
N PHE A 426 -11.30 77.11 58.92
CA PHE A 426 -10.36 76.23 58.25
C PHE A 426 -9.91 76.74 56.87
N GLY A 427 -10.51 77.81 56.36
CA GLY A 427 -10.11 78.46 55.12
C GLY A 427 -10.82 79.79 54.91
N VAL A 428 -10.42 80.56 53.90
CA VAL A 428 -11.08 81.81 53.47
C VAL A 428 -11.57 81.64 52.04
N VAL A 429 -12.82 82.02 51.77
CA VAL A 429 -13.35 82.01 50.40
C VAL A 429 -12.63 83.09 49.57
N PRO A 430 -11.89 82.71 48.51
CA PRO A 430 -11.14 83.68 47.71
C PRO A 430 -12.05 84.66 46.97
N ALA A 431 -11.50 85.83 46.62
CA ALA A 431 -12.20 86.78 45.77
C ALA A 431 -12.61 86.14 44.43
N GLY A 432 -13.81 86.46 43.95
CA GLY A 432 -14.39 85.81 42.77
C GLY A 432 -15.20 84.56 43.11
N PHE A 433 -15.23 84.13 44.37
CA PHE A 433 -16.03 83.00 44.85
C PHE A 433 -16.91 83.35 46.06
N ARG A 434 -16.93 84.61 46.53
CA ARG A 434 -17.58 84.97 47.79
C ARG A 434 -19.11 84.98 47.64
N PRO A 435 -19.88 84.53 48.64
CA PRO A 435 -21.33 84.56 48.57
C PRO A 435 -21.85 85.99 48.58
N THR A 436 -22.97 86.23 47.90
CA THR A 436 -23.68 87.53 47.99
C THR A 436 -24.29 87.74 49.37
N MET A 437 -24.69 86.65 50.05
CA MET A 437 -25.29 86.69 51.37
C MET A 437 -24.27 86.40 52.46
N VAL A 438 -24.38 87.17 53.54
CA VAL A 438 -23.60 87.00 54.77
C VAL A 438 -24.20 85.90 55.65
N ASN A 439 -23.35 85.21 56.44
CA ASN A 439 -23.76 84.19 57.42
C ASN A 439 -24.52 82.99 56.83
N MET A 440 -24.05 82.47 55.69
CA MET A 440 -24.58 81.23 55.14
C MET A 440 -24.25 80.07 56.07
N ARG A 441 -25.27 79.36 56.55
CA ARG A 441 -25.15 78.17 57.39
C ARG A 441 -25.80 77.00 56.69
N GLN A 442 -25.05 75.95 56.42
CA GLN A 442 -25.60 74.71 55.91
C GLN A 442 -25.40 73.60 56.93
N PRO A 443 -26.50 73.06 57.51
CA PRO A 443 -26.39 71.91 58.38
C PRO A 443 -26.01 70.67 57.56
N PHE A 444 -25.15 69.82 58.12
CA PHE A 444 -24.86 68.48 57.61
C PHE A 444 -24.70 67.52 58.80
N ARG A 445 -24.75 66.22 58.53
CA ARG A 445 -24.65 65.17 59.55
C ARG A 445 -23.53 64.20 59.18
N THR A 446 -22.66 63.87 60.14
CA THR A 446 -21.70 62.77 59.98
C THR A 446 -22.39 61.44 60.17
N SER A 447 -21.90 60.40 59.49
CA SER A 447 -22.42 59.03 59.57
C SER A 447 -22.40 58.43 60.99
N SER A 448 -21.60 58.99 61.88
CA SER A 448 -21.35 58.49 63.23
C SER A 448 -21.84 59.41 64.36
N SER A 449 -22.51 60.52 64.05
CA SER A 449 -22.99 61.49 65.05
C SER A 449 -24.52 61.56 65.11
N THR A 450 -25.06 61.60 66.33
CA THR A 450 -26.44 62.02 66.62
C THR A 450 -26.62 63.54 66.58
N VAL A 451 -25.52 64.30 66.55
CA VAL A 451 -25.48 65.76 66.58
C VAL A 451 -25.37 66.34 65.16
N MET A 452 -26.23 67.29 64.82
CA MET A 452 -26.10 68.09 63.58
C MET A 452 -24.91 69.04 63.69
N GLN A 453 -24.11 69.11 62.64
CA GLN A 453 -23.05 70.10 62.46
C GLN A 453 -23.47 71.09 61.38
N GLY A 454 -22.79 72.23 61.29
CA GLY A 454 -22.98 73.16 60.20
C GLY A 454 -21.65 73.63 59.63
N ILE A 455 -21.64 73.97 58.35
CA ILE A 455 -20.60 74.85 57.81
C ILE A 455 -21.17 76.23 57.75
N MET A 456 -20.36 77.17 58.20
CA MET A 456 -20.67 78.58 58.19
C MET A 456 -19.63 79.30 57.35
N ILE A 457 -20.07 80.21 56.49
CA ILE A 457 -19.20 81.25 55.93
C ILE A 457 -19.45 82.54 56.73
N ALA A 458 -18.45 82.98 57.48
CA ALA A 458 -18.53 84.16 58.33
C ALA A 458 -18.57 85.44 57.48
N SER A 459 -19.45 86.38 57.88
CA SER A 459 -19.86 87.52 57.06
C SER A 459 -18.80 88.59 56.78
N SER A 460 -17.88 88.84 57.72
CA SER A 460 -16.91 89.93 57.62
C SER A 460 -15.55 89.49 57.07
N THR A 461 -15.23 88.21 57.21
CA THR A 461 -13.91 87.64 56.86
C THR A 461 -13.97 86.65 55.71
N PHE A 462 -15.18 86.24 55.30
CA PHE A 462 -15.40 85.14 54.33
C PHE A 462 -14.72 83.83 54.74
N GLU A 463 -14.49 83.64 56.04
CA GLU A 463 -13.92 82.42 56.58
C GLU A 463 -14.92 81.28 56.52
N ILE A 464 -14.50 80.16 55.95
CA ILE A 464 -15.24 78.91 55.98
C ILE A 464 -14.88 78.22 57.30
N SER A 465 -15.88 77.99 58.11
CA SER A 465 -15.74 77.45 59.46
C SER A 465 -16.61 76.22 59.69
N LEU A 466 -16.09 75.28 60.46
CA LEU A 466 -16.90 74.23 61.07
C LEU A 466 -17.63 74.84 62.28
N TYR A 467 -18.96 74.81 62.25
CA TYR A 467 -19.82 75.35 63.29
C TYR A 467 -20.51 74.21 64.04
N ALA A 468 -20.34 74.18 65.36
CA ALA A 468 -20.92 73.15 66.21
C ALA A 468 -22.23 73.67 66.86
N PHE A 469 -23.36 73.04 66.55
CA PHE A 469 -24.65 73.38 67.19
C PHE A 469 -24.73 72.85 68.64
N GLN A 470 -23.95 71.83 68.98
CA GLN A 470 -23.77 71.28 70.32
C GLN A 470 -22.29 70.89 70.51
N ASN A 471 -21.87 70.56 71.73
CA ASN A 471 -20.49 70.17 72.01
C ASN A 471 -20.07 69.01 71.11
N TYR A 472 -19.01 69.22 70.34
CA TYR A 472 -18.51 68.26 69.37
C TYR A 472 -17.14 67.74 69.80
N THR A 473 -17.08 66.46 70.17
CA THR A 473 -15.83 65.78 70.56
C THR A 473 -15.19 65.09 69.36
N VAL A 474 -13.93 65.41 69.10
CA VAL A 474 -13.15 65.00 67.91
C VAL A 474 -12.67 63.56 68.06
N ASN A 475 -13.49 62.60 67.64
CA ASN A 475 -13.04 61.25 67.32
C ASN A 475 -13.76 60.65 66.11
N GLN A 476 -14.48 61.49 65.36
CA GLN A 476 -15.17 61.08 64.14
C GLN A 476 -14.30 61.55 62.98
N GLY A 477 -14.00 60.64 62.04
CA GLY A 477 -13.10 60.88 60.92
C GLY A 477 -13.50 62.06 60.01
N PRO A 478 -12.77 62.26 58.90
CA PRO A 478 -13.00 63.37 57.97
C PRO A 478 -14.47 63.49 57.57
N THR A 479 -15.05 64.67 57.71
CA THR A 479 -16.48 64.87 57.50
C THR A 479 -16.77 65.50 56.14
N PRO A 480 -17.37 64.78 55.19
CA PRO A 480 -17.67 65.34 53.88
C PRO A 480 -18.76 66.41 53.98
N PHE A 481 -18.57 67.49 53.24
CA PHE A 481 -19.56 68.54 53.06
C PHE A 481 -19.65 69.01 51.61
N SER A 482 -20.78 69.62 51.29
CA SER A 482 -20.96 70.38 50.05
C SER A 482 -21.87 71.57 50.31
N LEU A 483 -21.45 72.76 49.91
CA LEU A 483 -22.15 74.02 50.07
C LEU A 483 -22.24 74.72 48.73
N THR A 484 -23.45 75.06 48.29
CA THR A 484 -23.70 75.75 47.02
C THR A 484 -24.42 77.07 47.26
N PHE A 485 -23.93 78.13 46.61
CA PHE A 485 -24.50 79.48 46.71
C PHE A 485 -24.25 80.30 45.46
N GLN A 486 -24.86 81.50 45.40
CA GLN A 486 -24.65 82.44 44.30
C GLN A 486 -23.62 83.52 44.68
N THR A 487 -22.84 83.98 43.71
CA THR A 487 -21.88 85.07 43.85
C THR A 487 -22.15 86.18 42.83
N VAL A 488 -21.97 87.42 43.26
CA VAL A 488 -21.93 88.62 42.39
C VAL A 488 -20.51 89.16 42.21
N ASP A 489 -19.50 88.49 42.79
CA ASP A 489 -18.12 88.89 42.58
C ASP A 489 -17.78 88.85 41.08
N THR A 490 -16.91 89.77 40.66
CA THR A 490 -16.28 89.69 39.34
C THR A 490 -15.61 88.33 39.15
N TRP A 491 -15.49 87.86 37.91
CA TRP A 491 -14.82 86.58 37.65
C TRP A 491 -13.39 86.62 38.22
N PRO A 492 -12.88 85.55 38.87
CA PRO A 492 -11.55 85.55 39.47
C PRO A 492 -10.46 86.00 38.48
N ALA A 493 -9.51 86.82 38.97
CA ALA A 493 -8.29 87.15 38.23
C ALA A 493 -7.27 86.00 38.29
N SER A 494 -6.28 86.02 37.38
CA SER A 494 -5.21 85.00 37.34
C SER A 494 -4.14 85.30 38.39
N PRO A 495 -3.55 84.29 39.07
CA PRO A 495 -3.86 82.86 38.99
C PRO A 495 -5.10 82.47 39.82
N LEU A 496 -5.79 81.40 39.40
CA LEU A 496 -6.87 80.82 40.22
C LEU A 496 -6.30 80.26 41.53
N PRO A 497 -7.03 80.41 42.65
CA PRO A 497 -6.57 79.93 43.95
C PRO A 497 -6.62 78.40 44.01
N GLY A 498 -5.71 77.78 44.78
CA GLY A 498 -5.63 76.33 44.95
C GLY A 498 -5.12 75.56 43.71
N ALA A 499 -4.88 74.27 43.90
CA ALA A 499 -4.47 73.35 42.83
C ALA A 499 -5.68 72.92 41.98
N ALA A 500 -5.50 72.69 40.68
CA ALA A 500 -6.56 72.15 39.84
C ALA A 500 -6.89 70.69 40.24
N LEU A 501 -8.15 70.40 40.54
CA LEU A 501 -8.63 69.03 40.79
C LEU A 501 -9.32 68.49 39.53
N GLY A 502 -8.60 67.63 38.80
CA GLY A 502 -9.07 67.06 37.55
C GLY A 502 -9.08 68.05 36.38
N VAL A 503 -9.80 67.69 35.32
CA VAL A 503 -10.01 68.54 34.14
C VAL A 503 -11.38 69.21 34.21
N ILE A 504 -11.50 70.41 33.65
CA ILE A 504 -12.79 71.08 33.48
C ILE A 504 -13.63 70.23 32.51
N PRO A 505 -14.82 69.74 32.89
CA PRO A 505 -15.65 68.93 32.01
C PRO A 505 -15.84 69.61 30.65
N VAL A 506 -15.67 68.84 29.58
CA VAL A 506 -16.17 69.20 28.24
C VAL A 506 -17.64 68.79 28.24
N ASN A 507 -18.55 69.76 28.20
CA ASN A 507 -19.97 69.49 27.96
C ASN A 507 -20.19 69.15 26.49
#